data_AF-A0A6L3GP22-F1
#
_entry.id   AF-A0A6L3GP22-F1
#
_cell.length_a   1.000
_cell.length_b   1.000
_cell.length_c   1.000
_cell.angle_alpha   90.00
_cell.angle_beta   90.00
_cell.angle_gamma   90.00
#
_symmetry.space_group_name_H-M   'P 1'
#
loop_
_entity.id
_entity.type
_entity.pdbx_description
1 polymer ?
#
loop_
_entity_poly.entity_id
_entity_poly.type
_entity_poly.pdbx_seq_one_letter_code
_entity_poly.pdbx_strand_id
1 'polypeptide(L)'
;MNKEMSLDVALDIIGTLRMMKIDEISEEKDENRKKILQKELSVLNTEEKIANGLLQFEVSENVRLSVMDKIQNYYAPKLKAYYATL
;
A
#
# COMPACT_ATOMS: atom_id res chain seq x y z
N MET A 1 -10.09 -8.39 19.59
CA MET A 1 -8.93 -7.53 19.29
C MET A 1 -8.21 -8.16 18.12
N ASN A 2 -8.23 -7.52 16.94
CA ASN A 2 -7.24 -7.88 15.92
C ASN A 2 -5.86 -7.60 16.53
N LYS A 3 -4.94 -8.55 16.40
CA LYS A 3 -3.55 -8.38 16.83
C LYS A 3 -3.00 -7.13 16.14
N GLU A 4 -2.41 -6.20 16.90
CA GLU A 4 -1.75 -5.03 16.30
C GLU A 4 -0.68 -5.52 15.32
N MET A 5 -0.79 -5.07 14.07
CA MET A 5 0.19 -5.38 13.04
C MET A 5 1.49 -4.63 13.36
N SER A 6 2.62 -5.35 13.35
CA SER A 6 3.94 -4.73 13.47
C SER A 6 4.24 -3.86 12.26
N LEU A 7 5.03 -2.80 12.45
CA LEU A 7 5.48 -1.92 11.38
C LEU A 7 6.11 -2.71 10.21
N ASP A 8 7.00 -3.66 10.51
CA ASP A 8 7.71 -4.44 9.48
C ASP A 8 6.72 -5.18 8.56
N VAL A 9 5.76 -5.90 9.15
CA VAL A 9 4.70 -6.59 8.39
C VAL A 9 3.85 -5.61 7.57
N ALA A 10 3.54 -4.42 8.09
CA ALA A 10 2.79 -3.43 7.33
C ALA A 10 3.60 -2.92 6.13
N LEU A 11 4.91 -2.69 6.31
CA LEU A 11 5.82 -2.27 5.25
C LEU A 11 6.00 -3.36 4.19
N ASP A 12 6.08 -4.63 4.58
CA ASP A 12 6.14 -5.77 3.65
C ASP A 12 4.88 -5.85 2.77
N ILE A 13 3.69 -5.69 3.37
CA ILE A 13 2.41 -5.73 2.65
C ILE A 13 2.32 -4.60 1.63
N ILE A 14 2.57 -3.36 2.05
CA ILE A 14 2.48 -2.21 1.14
C ILE A 14 3.59 -2.22 0.10
N GLY A 15 4.80 -2.67 0.45
CA GLY A 15 5.91 -2.87 -0.47
C GLY A 15 5.57 -3.91 -1.57
N THR A 16 4.95 -5.02 -1.19
CA THR A 16 4.49 -6.04 -2.14
C THR A 16 3.46 -5.48 -3.11
N LEU A 17 2.46 -4.74 -2.61
CA LEU A 17 1.44 -4.12 -3.46
C LEU A 17 2.02 -3.09 -4.44
N ARG A 18 3.02 -2.32 -4.00
CA ARG A 18 3.74 -1.39 -4.88
C ARG A 18 4.43 -2.12 -6.01
N MET A 19 5.13 -3.22 -5.71
CA MET A 19 5.80 -4.01 -6.73
C MET A 19 4.82 -4.59 -7.74
N MET A 20 3.72 -5.19 -7.28
CA MET A 20 2.67 -5.69 -8.17
C MET A 20 2.09 -4.59 -9.07
N LYS A 21 1.91 -3.38 -8.52
CA LYS A 21 1.40 -2.24 -9.29
C LYS A 21 2.43 -1.74 -10.32
N ILE A 22 3.73 -1.80 -10.02
CA ILE A 22 4.80 -1.46 -10.96
C ILE A 22 4.80 -2.45 -12.13
N ASP A 23 4.66 -3.75 -11.84
CA ASP A 23 4.59 -4.78 -12.87
C ASP A 23 3.35 -4.56 -13.76
N GLU A 24 2.18 -4.29 -13.17
CA GLU A 24 0.94 -3.97 -13.91
C GLU A 24 1.12 -2.73 -14.83
N ILE A 25 1.78 -1.68 -14.35
CA ILE A 25 2.09 -0.47 -15.15
C ILE A 25 3.04 -0.81 -16.31
N SER A 26 3.97 -1.73 -16.10
CA SER A 26 4.96 -2.11 -17.11
C SER A 26 4.34 -2.88 -18.27
N GLU A 27 3.28 -3.64 -18.00
CA GLU A 27 2.55 -4.43 -18.99
C GLU A 27 1.41 -3.66 -19.67
N GLU A 28 0.92 -2.58 -19.05
CA GLU A 28 -0.19 -1.76 -19.56
C GLU A 28 0.19 -0.94 -20.81
N LYS A 29 -0.63 -1.08 -21.85
CA LYS A 29 -0.46 -0.43 -23.17
C LYS A 29 -1.41 0.75 -23.36
N ASP A 30 -2.54 0.78 -22.67
CA ASP A 30 -3.48 1.89 -22.72
C ASP A 30 -2.97 3.06 -21.84
N GLU A 31 -2.67 4.19 -22.47
CA GLU A 31 -2.11 5.37 -21.80
C GLU A 31 -3.06 5.99 -20.75
N ASN A 32 -4.38 5.89 -20.93
CA ASN A 32 -5.32 6.40 -19.95
C ASN A 32 -5.35 5.51 -18.71
N ARG A 33 -5.34 4.19 -18.92
CA ARG A 33 -5.28 3.20 -17.84
C ARG A 33 -3.94 3.26 -17.11
N LYS A 34 -2.84 3.43 -17.83
CA LYS A 34 -1.50 3.63 -17.26
C LYS A 34 -1.44 4.84 -16.33
N LYS A 35 -2.06 5.97 -16.71
CA LYS A 35 -2.18 7.16 -15.83
C LYS A 35 -2.98 6.87 -14.55
N ILE A 36 -4.02 6.05 -14.63
CA ILE A 36 -4.80 5.64 -13.44
C ILE A 36 -3.91 4.78 -12.52
N LEU A 37 -3.22 3.79 -13.06
CA LEU A 37 -2.33 2.92 -12.30
C LEU A 37 -1.16 3.69 -11.66
N GLN A 38 -0.60 4.69 -12.35
CA GLN A 38 0.42 5.57 -11.78
C GLN A 38 -0.10 6.39 -10.59
N LYS A 39 -1.36 6.84 -10.63
CA LYS A 39 -1.99 7.52 -9.47
C LYS A 39 -2.15 6.56 -8.30
N GLU A 40 -2.58 5.33 -8.55
CA GLU A 40 -2.68 4.30 -7.50
C GLU A 40 -1.32 3.99 -6.88
N LEU A 41 -0.27 3.84 -7.70
CA LEU A 41 1.10 3.65 -7.20
C LEU A 41 1.57 4.83 -6.36
N SER A 42 1.24 6.07 -6.75
CA SER A 42 1.56 7.27 -5.98
C SER A 42 0.90 7.28 -4.59
N VAL A 43 -0.35 6.81 -4.49
CA VAL A 43 -1.04 6.63 -3.21
C VAL A 43 -0.30 5.61 -2.34
N LEU A 44 0.05 4.45 -2.89
CA LEU A 44 0.80 3.41 -2.16
C LEU A 44 2.17 3.91 -1.69
N ASN A 45 2.90 4.67 -2.52
CA ASN A 45 4.17 5.29 -2.15
C ASN A 45 4.00 6.27 -0.98
N THR A 46 2.91 7.05 -0.98
CA THR A 46 2.66 8.04 0.08
C THR A 46 2.28 7.36 1.38
N GLU A 47 1.41 6.35 1.32
CA GLU A 47 0.99 5.56 2.48
C GLU A 47 2.17 4.80 3.11
N GLU A 48 3.10 4.27 2.31
CA GLU A 48 4.32 3.63 2.82
C GLU A 48 5.20 4.64 3.58
N LYS A 49 5.40 5.84 3.02
CA LYS A 49 6.17 6.90 3.70
C LYS A 49 5.51 7.35 5.01
N ILE A 50 4.19 7.43 5.05
CA ILE A 50 3.42 7.73 6.27
C ILE A 50 3.62 6.63 7.31
N ALA A 51 3.43 5.36 6.93
CA ALA A 51 3.61 4.22 7.84
C ALA A 51 5.04 4.17 8.42
N ASN A 52 6.04 4.43 7.57
CA ASN A 52 7.45 4.47 7.93
C ASN A 52 7.85 5.74 8.74
N GLY A 53 6.91 6.65 9.02
CA GLY A 53 7.18 7.87 9.79
C GLY A 53 8.04 8.91 9.05
N LEU A 54 8.29 8.73 7.76
CA LEU A 54 9.13 9.65 6.96
C LEU A 54 8.48 11.04 6.79
N LEU A 55 7.17 11.13 7.01
CA LEU A 55 6.38 12.36 6.93
C LEU A 55 5.93 12.87 8.31
N GLN A 56 6.63 12.50 9.40
CA GLN A 56 6.24 12.82 10.79
C GLN A 56 6.02 14.32 11.11
N PHE A 57 6.56 15.24 10.32
CA PHE A 57 6.33 16.69 10.46
C PHE A 57 5.16 17.21 9.61
N GLU A 58 4.69 16.41 8.65
CA GLU A 58 3.63 16.74 7.69
C GLU A 58 2.31 16.04 8.03
N VAL A 59 2.37 14.88 8.71
CA VAL A 59 1.18 14.09 9.10
C VAL A 59 1.16 13.81 10.59
N SER A 60 -0.04 13.83 11.18
CA SER A 60 -0.24 13.50 12.59
C SER A 60 -0.13 11.99 12.85
N GLU A 61 0.16 11.61 14.10
CA GLU A 61 0.20 10.19 14.48
C GLU A 61 -1.14 9.48 14.20
N ASN A 62 -2.27 10.17 14.32
CA ASN A 62 -3.58 9.60 13.97
C ASN A 62 -3.69 9.24 12.48
N VAL A 63 -3.08 10.02 11.59
CA VAL A 63 -3.03 9.70 10.16
C VAL A 63 -2.15 8.48 9.94
N ARG A 64 -1.00 8.40 10.63
CA ARG A 64 -0.13 7.22 10.58
C ARG A 64 -0.85 5.95 11.05
N LEU A 65 -1.54 6.01 12.18
CA LEU A 65 -2.35 4.90 12.70
C LEU A 65 -3.49 4.51 11.74
N SER A 66 -4.13 5.48 11.10
CA SER A 66 -5.17 5.23 10.09
C SER A 66 -4.61 4.50 8.85
N VAL A 67 -3.41 4.88 8.39
CA VAL A 67 -2.73 4.17 7.30
C VAL A 67 -2.36 2.74 7.71
N MET A 68 -1.83 2.54 8.93
CA MET A 68 -1.55 1.20 9.46
C MET A 68 -2.82 0.33 9.52
N ASP A 69 -3.94 0.90 9.99
CA ASP A 69 -5.23 0.22 10.01
C ASP A 69 -5.71 -0.16 8.60
N LYS A 70 -5.57 0.75 7.63
CA LYS A 70 -5.88 0.47 6.23
C LYS A 70 -5.00 -0.65 5.66
N ILE A 71 -3.70 -0.66 5.96
CA ILE A 71 -2.81 -1.75 5.53
C ILE A 71 -3.30 -3.10 6.08
N GLN A 72 -3.66 -3.13 7.36
CA GLN A 72 -4.12 -4.34 8.03
C GLN A 72 -5.49 -4.82 7.55
N ASN A 73 -6.47 -3.93 7.45
CA ASN A 73 -7.87 -4.32 7.27
C ASN A 73 -8.34 -4.25 5.81
N TYR A 74 -7.64 -3.49 4.95
CA TYR A 74 -8.02 -3.33 3.55
C TYR A 74 -7.03 -3.98 2.59
N TYR A 75 -5.73 -3.73 2.76
CA TYR A 75 -4.71 -4.24 1.83
C TYR A 75 -4.33 -5.70 2.10
N ALA A 76 -4.08 -6.08 3.34
CA ALA A 76 -3.68 -7.45 3.67
C ALA A 76 -4.69 -8.52 3.18
N PRO A 77 -6.03 -8.35 3.34
CA PRO A 77 -6.99 -9.31 2.84
C PRO A 77 -7.00 -9.42 1.31
N LYS A 78 -6.80 -8.31 0.59
CA LYS A 78 -6.71 -8.31 -0.88
C LYS A 78 -5.48 -9.02 -1.39
N LEU A 79 -4.33 -8.79 -0.75
CA LEU A 79 -3.09 -9.48 -1.08
C LEU A 79 -3.22 -10.99 -0.83
N LYS A 80 -3.82 -11.37 0.31
CA LYS A 80 -4.14 -12.77 0.61
C LYS A 80 -5.07 -13.40 -0.44
N ALA A 81 -6.09 -12.68 -0.88
CA ALA A 81 -7.01 -13.15 -1.91
C ALA A 81 -6.31 -13.35 -3.27
N TYR A 82 -5.42 -12.43 -3.66
CA TYR A 82 -4.61 -12.57 -4.88
C TYR A 82 -3.77 -13.85 -4.86
N TYR A 83 -3.01 -14.09 -3.79
CA TYR A 83 -2.18 -15.30 -3.69
C TYR A 83 -3.00 -16.60 -3.58
N ALA A 84 -4.24 -16.53 -3.11
CA ALA A 84 -5.13 -17.69 -3.08
C ALA A 84 -5.65 -18.09 -4.48
N THR A 85 -5.44 -17.25 -5.49
CA THR A 85 -5.86 -17.50 -6.89
C THR A 85 -4.72 -17.90 -7.83
N LEU A 86 -3.48 -17.94 -7.33
CA LEU A 86 -2.31 -18.47 -8.03
C LEU A 86 -2.17 -19.98 -7.80
#